data_AF-A0A7V3UPU7-F1
#
_entry.id   AF-A0A7V3UPU7-F1
#
_cell.length_a   1.000
_cell.length_b   1.000
_cell.length_c   1.000
_cell.angle_alpha   90.00
_cell.angle_beta   90.00
_cell.angle_gamma   90.00
#
_symmetry.space_group_name_H-M   'P 1'
#
loop_
_entity.id
_entity.type
_entity.pdbx_description
1 polymer ?
#
loop_
_entity_poly.entity_id
_entity_poly.type
_entity_poly.pdbx_seq_one_letter_code
_entity_poly.pdbx_strand_id
1 'polypeptide(L)'
;KTYEVAHYYVVTPLRSQQELAQRIIRHWNEGWGGRYNPSRQVAMSKVSVADSLETVKQEVFEKWQTPATLVVTGAKILEEYSGKLITFPQLRTRLQKSPDKPYLLLFGTGYGLAESIYKETDLVLEPIPGVGDYNHLSVRSAVAIILDRLLGSREGDLERQ
;
A
#
# COMPACT_ATOMS: atom_id res chain seq x y z
N LYS A 1 -7.38 1.67 -10.15
CA LYS A 1 -6.42 1.73 -11.28
C LYS A 1 -5.70 3.08 -11.40
N THR A 2 -6.22 4.18 -10.86
CA THR A 2 -5.64 5.53 -10.97
C THR A 2 -4.12 5.65 -10.88
N TYR A 3 -3.47 4.94 -9.93
CA TYR A 3 -2.01 4.97 -9.74
C TYR A 3 -1.31 3.67 -10.20
N GLU A 4 -2.00 2.84 -10.98
CA GLU A 4 -1.53 1.56 -11.52
C GLU A 4 -0.77 0.63 -10.54
N VAL A 5 -1.10 0.70 -9.25
CA VAL A 5 -0.61 -0.27 -8.26
C VAL A 5 -0.93 -1.70 -8.70
N ALA A 6 0.03 -2.60 -8.54
CA ALA A 6 -0.10 -3.97 -9.01
C ALA A 6 -1.20 -4.73 -8.27
N HIS A 7 -1.27 -4.56 -6.94
CA HIS A 7 -2.18 -5.30 -6.07
C HIS A 7 -2.49 -4.53 -4.78
N TYR A 8 -3.62 -4.84 -4.15
CA TYR A 8 -4.00 -4.36 -2.82
C TYR A 8 -4.37 -5.54 -1.93
N TYR A 9 -3.67 -5.67 -0.81
CA TYR A 9 -3.89 -6.75 0.16
C TYR A 9 -4.63 -6.23 1.39
N VAL A 10 -5.67 -6.96 1.79
CA VAL A 10 -6.30 -6.84 3.11
C VAL A 10 -5.74 -7.97 3.98
N VAL A 11 -4.89 -7.61 4.94
CA VAL A 11 -4.23 -8.57 5.82
C VAL A 11 -4.95 -8.63 7.17
N THR A 12 -5.47 -9.80 7.53
CA THR A 12 -6.09 -10.01 8.85
C THR A 12 -6.05 -11.48 9.23
N PRO A 13 -5.63 -11.85 10.46
CA PRO A 13 -5.64 -13.24 10.92
C PRO A 13 -7.04 -13.74 11.29
N LEU A 14 -8.03 -12.84 11.39
CA LEU A 14 -9.38 -13.18 11.84
C LEU A 14 -10.20 -13.77 10.69
N ARG A 15 -10.47 -15.08 10.74
CA ARG A 15 -11.23 -15.81 9.71
C ARG A 15 -12.57 -15.15 9.35
N SER A 16 -13.33 -14.69 10.34
CA SER A 16 -14.61 -14.01 10.09
C SER A 16 -14.48 -12.72 9.28
N GLN A 17 -13.39 -11.96 9.47
CA GLN A 17 -13.10 -10.78 8.66
C GLN A 17 -12.65 -11.17 7.26
N GLN A 18 -11.86 -12.23 7.12
CA GLN A 18 -11.45 -12.75 5.82
C GLN A 18 -12.67 -13.21 5.01
N GLU A 19 -13.57 -13.99 5.60
CA GLU A 19 -14.81 -14.46 4.96
C GLU A 19 -15.69 -13.30 4.51
N LEU A 20 -15.86 -12.27 5.35
CA LEU A 20 -16.61 -11.07 5.00
C LEU A 20 -15.96 -10.33 3.82
N ALA A 21 -14.65 -10.09 3.88
CA ALA A 21 -13.92 -9.40 2.82
C ALA A 21 -14.00 -10.18 1.50
N GLN A 22 -13.79 -11.49 1.52
CA GLN A 22 -13.90 -12.34 0.34
C GLN A 22 -15.32 -12.35 -0.23
N ARG A 23 -16.37 -12.36 0.63
CA ARG A 23 -17.76 -12.26 0.17
C ARG A 23 -18.03 -10.94 -0.55
N ILE A 24 -17.50 -9.82 -0.03
CA ILE A 24 -17.58 -8.51 -0.68
C ILE A 24 -16.86 -8.54 -2.03
N ILE A 25 -15.64 -9.06 -2.07
CA ILE A 25 -14.84 -9.16 -3.30
C ILE A 25 -15.59 -9.98 -4.37
N ARG A 26 -16.08 -11.19 -4.03
CA ARG A 26 -16.88 -12.03 -4.95
C ARG A 26 -18.13 -11.33 -5.46
N HIS A 27 -18.84 -10.60 -4.60
CA HIS A 27 -20.04 -9.85 -5.02
C HIS A 27 -19.73 -8.83 -6.13
N TRP A 28 -18.59 -8.14 -6.05
CA TRP A 28 -18.18 -7.15 -7.05
C TRP A 28 -17.45 -7.75 -8.25
N ASN A 29 -16.76 -8.87 -8.09
CA ASN A 29 -16.01 -9.51 -9.17
C ASN A 29 -16.86 -10.44 -10.04
N GLU A 30 -17.75 -11.23 -9.42
CA GLU A 30 -18.50 -12.30 -10.07
C GLU A 30 -20.02 -12.09 -9.98
N GLY A 31 -20.46 -11.41 -8.92
CA GLY A 31 -21.86 -11.18 -8.62
C GLY A 31 -22.52 -10.04 -9.41
N TRP A 32 -23.80 -9.80 -9.08
CA TRP A 32 -24.60 -8.74 -9.70
C TRP A 32 -23.94 -7.36 -9.59
N GLY A 33 -23.24 -7.08 -8.49
CA GLY A 33 -22.58 -5.80 -8.26
C GLY A 33 -21.56 -5.45 -9.36
N GLY A 34 -20.84 -6.44 -9.90
CA GLY A 34 -19.90 -6.24 -11.00
C GLY A 34 -20.59 -5.92 -12.32
N ARG A 35 -21.72 -6.58 -12.62
CA ARG A 35 -22.54 -6.29 -13.80
C ARG A 35 -23.20 -4.91 -13.72
N TYR A 36 -23.64 -4.52 -12.54
CA TYR A 36 -24.26 -3.21 -12.28
C TYR A 36 -23.23 -2.08 -12.33
N ASN A 37 -22.03 -2.30 -11.80
CA ASN A 37 -20.96 -1.30 -11.81
C ASN A 37 -19.61 -1.92 -12.25
N PRO A 38 -19.35 -1.97 -13.56
CA PRO A 38 -18.10 -2.51 -14.11
C PRO A 38 -16.85 -1.79 -13.59
N SER A 39 -16.93 -0.48 -13.29
CA SER A 39 -15.79 0.26 -12.75
C SER A 39 -15.36 -0.24 -11.37
N ARG A 40 -16.31 -0.67 -10.53
CA ARG A 40 -16.02 -1.29 -9.23
C ARG A 40 -15.41 -2.67 -9.39
N GLN A 41 -15.88 -3.46 -10.35
CA GLN A 41 -15.27 -4.75 -10.69
C GLN A 41 -13.79 -4.59 -11.04
N VAL A 42 -13.46 -3.62 -11.90
CA VAL A 42 -12.07 -3.32 -12.29
C VAL A 42 -11.19 -2.91 -11.11
N ALA A 43 -11.74 -2.20 -10.13
CA ALA A 43 -11.01 -1.87 -8.91
C ALA A 43 -10.85 -3.08 -7.98
N MET A 44 -11.88 -3.91 -7.85
CA MET A 44 -11.92 -5.08 -6.97
C MET A 44 -11.12 -6.27 -7.48
N SER A 45 -10.81 -6.33 -8.78
CA SER A 45 -9.99 -7.40 -9.35
C SER A 45 -8.53 -7.39 -8.89
N LYS A 46 -8.05 -6.27 -8.33
CA LYS A 46 -6.70 -6.15 -7.75
C LYS A 46 -6.67 -6.39 -6.23
N VAL A 47 -7.78 -6.81 -5.63
CA VAL A 47 -7.90 -6.96 -4.16
C VAL A 47 -7.80 -8.42 -3.76
N SER A 48 -6.86 -8.72 -2.85
CA SER A 48 -6.73 -10.04 -2.22
C SER A 48 -6.81 -9.94 -0.70
N VAL A 49 -7.17 -11.05 -0.07
CA VAL A 49 -7.17 -11.19 1.40
C VAL A 49 -6.07 -12.18 1.77
N ALA A 50 -5.23 -11.82 2.72
CA ALA A 50 -4.19 -12.69 3.27
C ALA A 50 -4.31 -12.76 4.79
N ASP A 51 -3.84 -13.85 5.39
CA ASP A 51 -3.88 -14.08 6.83
C ASP A 51 -2.74 -13.39 7.59
N SER A 52 -1.60 -13.18 6.91
CA SER A 52 -0.39 -12.61 7.49
C SER A 52 0.43 -11.81 6.47
N LEU A 53 1.36 -10.99 6.97
CA LEU A 53 2.33 -10.30 6.11
C LEU A 53 3.31 -11.29 5.46
N GLU A 54 3.65 -12.40 6.13
CA GLU A 54 4.49 -13.47 5.56
C GLU A 54 3.88 -14.06 4.29
N THR A 55 2.58 -14.36 4.33
CA THR A 55 1.85 -14.86 3.16
C THR A 55 1.93 -13.88 2.00
N VAL A 56 1.76 -12.57 2.27
CA VAL A 56 1.91 -11.54 1.23
C VAL A 56 3.33 -11.46 0.68
N LYS A 57 4.36 -11.53 1.54
CA LYS A 57 5.77 -11.55 1.11
C LYS A 57 6.04 -12.74 0.20
N GLN A 58 5.52 -13.91 0.55
CA GLN A 58 5.66 -15.14 -0.24
C GLN A 58 4.97 -15.02 -1.60
N GLU A 59 3.70 -14.57 -1.64
CA GLU A 59 2.97 -14.38 -2.91
C GLU A 59 3.66 -13.38 -3.84
N VAL A 60 4.22 -12.30 -3.28
CA VAL A 60 4.99 -11.32 -4.06
C VAL A 60 6.30 -11.92 -4.56
N PHE A 61 7.01 -12.69 -3.72
CA PHE A 61 8.22 -13.37 -4.15
C PHE A 61 7.94 -14.36 -5.28
N GLU A 62 6.88 -15.17 -5.17
CA GLU A 62 6.49 -16.13 -6.21
C GLU A 62 6.15 -15.45 -7.54
N LYS A 63 5.49 -14.29 -7.49
CA LYS A 63 5.08 -13.57 -8.70
C LYS A 63 6.21 -12.75 -9.36
N TRP A 64 7.10 -12.13 -8.57
CA TRP A 64 8.15 -11.25 -9.10
C TRP A 64 9.57 -11.85 -9.02
N GLN A 65 9.72 -13.04 -8.44
CA GLN A 65 11.00 -13.74 -8.26
C GLN A 65 12.06 -12.88 -7.55
N THR A 66 11.62 -11.89 -6.78
CA THR A 66 12.44 -10.90 -6.07
C THR A 66 11.74 -10.53 -4.76
N PRO A 67 12.45 -10.48 -3.61
CA PRO A 67 11.86 -10.03 -2.36
C PRO A 67 11.35 -8.59 -2.44
N ALA A 68 10.17 -8.34 -1.90
CA ALA A 68 9.62 -6.99 -1.83
C ALA A 68 10.39 -6.13 -0.83
N THR A 69 10.64 -4.87 -1.19
CA THR A 69 11.06 -3.88 -0.20
C THR A 69 9.85 -3.42 0.61
N LEU A 70 9.89 -3.67 1.92
CA LEU A 70 8.86 -3.25 2.86
C LEU A 70 9.03 -1.77 3.22
N VAL A 71 7.95 -1.02 3.06
CA VAL A 71 7.91 0.41 3.36
C VAL A 71 6.76 0.67 4.33
N VAL A 72 7.12 0.96 5.58
CA VAL A 72 6.15 1.32 6.62
C VAL A 72 5.74 2.78 6.48
N THR A 73 4.46 3.04 6.71
CA THR A 73 3.87 4.39 6.72
C THR A 73 3.31 4.71 8.11
N GLY A 74 3.38 5.98 8.52
CA GLY A 74 2.89 6.40 9.83
C GLY A 74 2.77 7.92 9.95
N ALA A 75 1.99 8.37 10.94
CA ALA A 75 1.83 9.79 11.26
C ALA A 75 3.04 10.37 12.03
N LYS A 76 3.82 9.50 12.68
CA LYS A 76 5.01 9.88 13.44
C LYS A 76 6.18 8.96 13.07
N ILE A 77 7.38 9.51 13.14
CA ILE A 77 8.62 8.74 13.06
C ILE A 77 8.92 8.21 14.45
N LEU A 78 9.18 6.91 14.54
CA LEU A 78 9.74 6.31 15.75
C LEU A 78 11.25 6.50 15.71
N GLU A 79 11.82 7.17 16.71
CA GLU A 79 13.25 7.54 16.73
C GLU A 79 14.18 6.34 16.51
N GLU A 80 13.83 5.18 17.08
CA GLU A 80 14.53 3.90 16.91
C GLU A 80 14.70 3.50 15.43
N TYR A 81 13.76 3.88 14.56
CA TYR A 81 13.75 3.52 13.14
C TYR A 81 14.13 4.69 12.22
N SER A 82 14.61 5.81 12.78
CA SER A 82 15.03 6.99 12.00
C SER A 82 16.14 6.70 11.00
N GLY A 83 17.02 5.72 11.27
CA GLY A 83 18.05 5.27 10.33
C GLY A 83 17.51 4.60 9.05
N LYS A 84 16.23 4.21 9.03
CA LYS A 84 15.54 3.62 7.86
C LYS A 84 14.65 4.64 7.13
N LEU A 85 14.69 5.92 7.52
CA LEU A 85 13.83 6.97 6.97
C LEU A 85 14.10 7.18 5.48
N ILE A 86 13.04 7.31 4.69
CA ILE A 86 13.08 7.70 3.28
C ILE A 86 12.05 8.80 3.01
N THR A 87 12.45 9.82 2.25
CA THR A 87 11.54 10.89 1.84
C THR A 87 10.71 10.51 0.61
N PHE A 88 9.59 11.19 0.38
CA PHE A 88 8.75 10.99 -0.81
C PHE A 88 9.54 11.12 -2.12
N PRO A 89 10.36 12.17 -2.34
CA PRO A 89 11.17 12.30 -3.56
C PRO A 89 12.20 11.17 -3.74
N GLN A 90 12.83 10.74 -2.63
CA GLN A 90 13.80 9.65 -2.66
C GLN A 90 13.13 8.33 -3.05
N LEU A 91 12.00 7.97 -2.43
CA LEU A 91 11.29 6.73 -2.74
C LEU A 91 10.73 6.77 -4.17
N ARG A 92 10.16 7.89 -4.61
CA ARG A 92 9.72 8.08 -6.01
C ARG A 92 10.85 7.83 -7.00
N THR A 93 12.03 8.40 -6.75
CA THR A 93 13.20 8.18 -7.60
C THR A 93 13.62 6.70 -7.64
N ARG A 94 13.56 5.98 -6.51
CA ARG A 94 13.85 4.54 -6.47
C ARG A 94 12.83 3.72 -7.25
N LEU A 95 11.55 4.06 -7.16
CA LEU A 95 10.48 3.41 -7.93
C LEU A 95 10.70 3.59 -9.44
N GLN A 96 11.08 4.79 -9.88
CA GLN A 96 11.35 5.09 -11.29
C GLN A 96 12.61 4.40 -11.83
N LYS A 97 13.67 4.30 -11.02
CA LYS A 97 14.94 3.66 -11.43
C LYS A 97 14.89 2.13 -11.45
N SER A 98 13.92 1.52 -10.80
CA SER A 98 13.82 0.07 -10.66
C SER A 98 12.36 -0.37 -10.78
N PRO A 99 11.75 -0.25 -11.99
CA PRO A 99 10.33 -0.53 -12.19
C PRO A 99 9.96 -1.99 -11.92
N ASP A 100 10.91 -2.92 -12.07
CA ASP A 100 10.69 -4.35 -11.85
C ASP A 100 10.83 -4.77 -10.39
N LYS A 101 11.35 -3.89 -9.53
CA LYS A 101 11.55 -4.21 -8.11
C LYS A 101 10.23 -4.05 -7.34
N PRO A 102 9.71 -5.08 -6.67
CA PRO A 102 8.48 -4.97 -5.91
C PRO A 102 8.68 -4.16 -4.62
N TYR A 103 7.69 -3.30 -4.32
CA TYR A 103 7.59 -2.57 -3.05
C TYR A 103 6.23 -2.86 -2.41
N LEU A 104 6.25 -3.09 -1.10
CA LEU A 104 5.05 -3.24 -0.29
C LEU A 104 4.90 -2.03 0.64
N LEU A 105 3.94 -1.15 0.32
CA LEU A 105 3.55 -0.05 1.20
C LEU A 105 2.62 -0.59 2.29
N LEU A 106 3.05 -0.50 3.55
CA LEU A 106 2.32 -1.01 4.70
C LEU A 106 1.56 0.12 5.40
N PHE A 107 0.26 -0.10 5.58
CA PHE A 107 -0.64 0.85 6.24
C PHE A 107 -1.27 0.20 7.47
N GLY A 108 -1.09 0.83 8.63
CA GLY A 108 -1.70 0.38 9.87
C GLY A 108 -3.20 0.62 9.91
N THR A 109 -3.91 -0.13 10.75
CA THR A 109 -5.33 0.10 11.05
C THR A 109 -5.49 0.40 12.54
N GLY A 110 -6.49 1.20 12.92
CA GLY A 110 -6.68 1.62 14.31
C GLY A 110 -5.55 2.53 14.81
N TYR A 111 -4.70 2.03 15.71
CA TYR A 111 -3.65 2.80 16.39
C TYR A 111 -2.30 2.85 15.65
N GLY A 112 -2.19 2.20 14.49
CA GLY A 112 -0.95 2.17 13.70
C GLY A 112 -0.51 0.74 13.35
N LEU A 113 0.77 0.58 13.00
CA LEU A 113 1.38 -0.73 12.77
C LEU A 113 2.00 -1.25 14.07
N ALA A 114 1.96 -2.57 14.28
CA ALA A 114 2.61 -3.20 15.42
C ALA A 114 4.14 -3.01 15.35
N GLU A 115 4.79 -2.90 16.50
CA GLU A 115 6.25 -2.72 16.59
C GLU A 115 7.03 -3.84 15.88
N SER A 116 6.51 -5.07 15.89
CA SER A 116 7.09 -6.20 15.15
C SER A 116 7.25 -5.91 13.65
N ILE A 117 6.32 -5.17 13.05
CA ILE A 117 6.38 -4.81 11.63
C ILE A 117 7.52 -3.82 11.35
N TYR A 118 7.83 -2.92 12.29
CA TYR A 118 8.94 -1.98 12.14
C TYR A 118 10.31 -2.69 12.18
N LYS A 119 10.44 -3.77 12.97
CA LYS A 119 11.68 -4.56 13.06
C LYS A 119 12.05 -5.19 11.72
N GLU A 120 11.05 -5.71 11.03
CA GLU A 120 11.21 -6.37 9.73
C GLU A 120 11.19 -5.41 8.53
N THR A 121 10.87 -4.12 8.72
CA THR A 121 10.79 -3.16 7.60
C THR A 121 12.16 -2.79 7.04
N ASP A 122 12.23 -2.57 5.72
CA ASP A 122 13.43 -2.06 5.06
C ASP A 122 13.50 -0.53 5.15
N LEU A 123 12.35 0.13 4.96
CA LEU A 123 12.21 1.58 4.89
C LEU A 123 11.04 2.07 5.75
N VAL A 124 11.18 3.28 6.26
CA VAL A 124 10.10 4.05 6.89
C VAL A 124 9.88 5.30 6.06
N LEU A 125 8.69 5.42 5.45
CA LEU A 125 8.34 6.62 4.68
C LEU A 125 8.08 7.78 5.63
N GLU A 126 8.62 8.96 5.31
CA GLU A 126 8.34 10.17 6.08
C GLU A 126 6.83 10.43 6.20
N PRO A 127 6.36 10.93 7.36
CA PRO A 127 4.95 11.24 7.53
C PRO A 127 4.44 12.26 6.51
N ILE A 128 3.15 12.21 6.21
CA ILE A 128 2.50 13.30 5.48
C ILE A 128 2.55 14.54 6.40
N PRO A 129 3.19 15.65 5.98
CA PRO A 129 3.24 16.87 6.76
C PRO A 129 1.85 17.51 6.80
N GLY A 130 1.45 17.93 8.00
CA GLY A 130 0.32 18.84 8.20
C GLY A 130 0.78 20.30 8.24
N VAL A 131 -0.18 21.23 8.28
CA VAL A 131 0.11 22.67 8.47
C VAL A 131 0.45 22.98 9.94
N GLY A 132 0.00 22.14 10.87
CA GLY A 132 0.32 22.23 12.30
C GLY A 132 0.61 20.85 12.88
N ASP A 133 0.43 20.70 14.18
CA ASP A 133 0.87 19.51 14.94
C ASP A 133 -0.01 18.27 14.77
N TYR A 134 -1.09 18.36 13.99
CA TYR A 134 -2.03 17.27 13.76
C TYR A 134 -1.98 16.74 12.32
N ASN A 135 -1.67 15.46 12.16
CA ASN A 135 -1.62 14.76 10.87
C ASN A 135 -2.24 13.35 10.91
N HIS A 136 -3.14 13.07 11.86
CA HIS A 136 -3.84 11.79 11.94
C HIS A 136 -4.94 11.69 10.87
N LEU A 137 -4.54 11.24 9.69
CA LEU A 137 -5.41 11.01 8.55
C LEU A 137 -6.10 9.64 8.66
N SER A 138 -7.28 9.53 8.06
CA SER A 138 -7.85 8.21 7.79
C SER A 138 -6.91 7.42 6.88
N VAL A 139 -6.82 6.10 7.05
CA VAL A 139 -5.98 5.24 6.22
C VAL A 139 -6.27 5.46 4.72
N ARG A 140 -7.55 5.59 4.36
CA ARG A 140 -7.97 5.86 2.98
C ARG A 140 -7.39 7.17 2.43
N SER A 141 -7.43 8.23 3.24
CA SER A 141 -6.86 9.53 2.88
C SER A 141 -5.33 9.49 2.79
N ALA A 142 -4.68 8.80 3.73
CA ALA A 142 -3.23 8.62 3.72
C ALA A 142 -2.76 7.84 2.48
N VAL A 143 -3.44 6.73 2.14
CA VAL A 143 -3.18 5.95 0.91
C VAL A 143 -3.29 6.83 -0.32
N ALA A 144 -4.37 7.62 -0.46
CA ALA A 144 -4.56 8.49 -1.62
C ALA A 144 -3.41 9.51 -1.77
N ILE A 145 -3.03 10.20 -0.69
CA ILE A 145 -1.94 11.19 -0.70
C ILE A 145 -0.58 10.53 -0.98
N ILE A 146 -0.30 9.39 -0.34
CA ILE A 146 0.97 8.68 -0.53
C ILE A 146 1.12 8.20 -1.97
N LEU A 147 0.08 7.59 -2.54
CA LEU A 147 0.10 7.15 -3.93
C LEU A 147 0.23 8.34 -4.88
N ASP A 148 -0.44 9.46 -4.61
CA ASP A 148 -0.28 10.66 -5.42
C ASP A 148 1.17 11.18 -5.43
N ARG A 149 1.79 11.28 -4.25
CA ARG A 149 3.16 11.78 -4.13
C ARG A 149 4.18 10.87 -4.81
N LEU A 150 3.99 9.56 -4.69
CA LEU A 150 4.93 8.56 -5.22
C LEU A 150 4.73 8.28 -6.72
N LEU A 151 3.47 8.18 -7.17
CA LEU A 151 3.10 7.65 -8.49
C LEU A 151 2.27 8.61 -9.34
N GLY A 152 1.79 9.72 -8.77
CA GLY A 152 1.01 10.70 -9.52
C GLY A 152 1.84 11.42 -10.59
N SER A 153 1.27 11.57 -11.78
CA SER A 153 1.87 12.34 -12.87
C SER A 153 2.19 13.77 -12.42
N ARG A 154 3.34 14.28 -12.85
CA ARG A 154 3.73 15.69 -12.68
C ARG A 154 3.96 16.29 -14.07
N GLU A 155 3.83 17.60 -14.20
CA GLU A 155 3.96 18.30 -15.50
C GLU A 155 5.27 17.93 -16.23
N GLY A 156 6.39 17.79 -15.50
CA GLY A 156 7.69 17.36 -16.06
C GLY A 156 7.86 15.85 -16.35
N ASP A 157 6.84 15.03 -16.10
CA ASP A 157 6.80 13.61 -16.50
C ASP A 157 6.08 13.44 -17.86
N LEU A 158 5.18 14.36 -18.22
CA LEU A 158 4.43 14.34 -19.49
C LEU A 158 5.27 14.75 -20.69
N GLU A 159 6.31 15.56 -20.49
CA GLU A 159 7.28 15.93 -21.54
C GLU A 159 8.26 14.79 -21.90
N ARG A 160 8.28 13.69 -21.11
CA ARG A 160 9.16 12.54 -21.28
C ARG A 160 8.44 11.28 -21.81
N GLN A 161 7.16 11.40 -22.17
CA GLN A 161 6.38 10.37 -22.88
C GLN A 161 6.24 10.74 -24.36
#